data_AF-A0A821HND0-F1
#
_entry.id   AF-A0A821HND0-F1
#
_cell.length_a   1.000
_cell.length_b   1.000
_cell.length_c   1.000
_cell.angle_alpha   90.00
_cell.angle_beta   90.00
_cell.angle_gamma   90.00
#
_symmetry.space_group_name_H-M   'P 1'
#
loop_
_entity.id
_entity.type
_entity.pdbx_description
1 polymer ?
#
loop_
_entity_poly.entity_id
_entity_poly.type
_entity_poly.pdbx_seq_one_letter_code
_entity_poly.pdbx_strand_id
1 'polypeptide(L)'
;MKVFGDALNSSMPYKTFLLEIKDTAEWVVKEMLEKYGLKHEDLQNHCLLQIVNPPGVQMDNKTIKENILHDKQCPLNICLNHAQK
;
A
#
# COMPACT_ATOMS: atom_id res chain seq x y z
N MET A 1 -5.63 3.95 7.15
CA MET A 1 -4.91 4.12 5.86
C MET A 1 -5.67 3.42 4.75
N LYS A 2 -5.80 4.04 3.58
CA LYS A 2 -6.40 3.43 2.38
C LYS A 2 -5.31 2.70 1.60
N VAL A 3 -5.50 1.42 1.33
CA VAL A 3 -4.57 0.60 0.53
C VAL A 3 -5.32 0.09 -0.69
N PHE A 4 -4.77 0.34 -1.87
CA PHE A 4 -5.36 -0.07 -3.14
C PHE A 4 -4.94 -1.50 -3.47
N GLY A 5 -5.88 -2.27 -4.00
CA GLY A 5 -5.69 -3.68 -4.37
C GLY A 5 -6.43 -4.00 -5.66
N ASP A 6 -6.48 -3.05 -6.59
CA ASP A 6 -7.12 -3.23 -7.90
C ASP A 6 -6.51 -4.39 -8.70
N ALA A 7 -5.21 -4.63 -8.49
CA ALA A 7 -4.46 -5.77 -9.01
C ALA A 7 -4.95 -7.13 -8.46
N LEU A 8 -5.58 -7.16 -7.28
CA LEU A 8 -6.16 -8.37 -6.71
C LEU A 8 -7.64 -8.53 -7.10
N ASN A 9 -8.41 -7.44 -7.02
CA ASN A 9 -9.82 -7.45 -7.38
C ASN A 9 -10.29 -6.06 -7.81
N SER A 10 -10.46 -5.88 -9.11
CA SER A 10 -10.85 -4.60 -9.70
C SER A 10 -12.28 -4.16 -9.35
N SER A 11 -13.16 -5.08 -8.90
CA SER A 11 -14.53 -4.72 -8.48
C SER A 11 -14.56 -3.98 -7.14
N MET A 12 -13.54 -4.19 -6.31
CA MET A 12 -13.39 -3.54 -5.02
C MET A 12 -11.95 -3.02 -4.90
N PRO A 13 -11.68 -1.79 -5.38
CA PRO A 13 -10.32 -1.35 -5.68
C PRO A 13 -9.47 -1.00 -4.45
N TYR A 14 -10.06 -0.93 -3.26
CA TYR A 14 -9.33 -0.60 -2.04
C TYR A 14 -9.96 -1.18 -0.78
N LYS A 15 -9.13 -1.27 0.26
CA LYS A 15 -9.56 -1.52 1.64
C LYS A 15 -9.00 -0.44 2.56
N THR A 16 -9.73 -0.18 3.64
CA THR A 16 -9.28 0.72 4.70
C THR A 16 -8.82 -0.10 5.89
N PHE A 17 -7.61 0.19 6.37
CA PHE A 17 -7.00 -0.47 7.51
C PHE A 17 -6.81 0.52 8.65
N LEU A 18 -7.05 0.08 9.88
CA LEU A 18 -6.53 0.73 11.07
C LEU A 18 -5.09 0.25 11.22
N LEU A 19 -4.13 1.15 11.12
CA LEU A 19 -2.70 0.84 11.22
C LEU A 19 -2.09 1.61 12.37
N GLU A 20 -1.16 0.96 13.06
CA GLU A 20 -0.22 1.57 13.98
C GLU A 20 1.08 1.96 13.25
N ILE A 21 1.87 2.85 13.85
CA ILE A 21 3.14 3.33 13.26
C ILE A 21 4.20 2.23 13.11
N LYS A 22 4.03 1.10 13.79
CA LYS A 22 4.93 -0.06 13.76
C LYS A 22 4.44 -1.20 12.88
N ASP A 23 3.24 -1.08 12.32
CA ASP A 23 2.72 -2.12 11.43
C ASP A 23 3.49 -2.11 10.12
N THR A 24 4.00 -3.29 9.75
CA THR A 24 4.93 -3.46 8.65
C THR A 24 4.21 -3.68 7.31
N ALA A 25 4.93 -3.49 6.20
CA ALA A 25 4.40 -3.73 4.86
C ALA A 25 3.95 -5.19 4.68
N GLU A 26 4.72 -6.15 5.17
CA GLU A 26 4.36 -7.58 5.16
C GLU A 26 3.04 -7.84 5.89
N TRP A 27 2.86 -7.23 7.07
CA TRP A 27 1.62 -7.35 7.83
C TRP A 27 0.42 -6.81 7.05
N VAL A 28 0.59 -5.64 6.43
CA VAL A 28 -0.46 -5.03 5.59
C VAL A 28 -0.80 -5.91 4.39
N VAL A 29 0.20 -6.45 3.69
CA VAL A 29 -0.01 -7.36 2.55
C VAL A 29 -0.80 -8.59 2.98
N LYS A 30 -0.41 -9.22 4.10
CA LYS A 30 -1.12 -10.37 4.66
C LYS A 30 -2.58 -10.07 4.96
N GLU A 31 -2.84 -9.00 5.70
CA GLU A 31 -4.21 -8.56 6.01
C GLU A 31 -5.02 -8.22 4.76
N MET A 32 -4.37 -7.71 3.72
CA MET A 32 -5.01 -7.42 2.44
C MET A 32 -5.46 -8.72 1.78
N LEU A 33 -4.56 -9.68 1.58
CA LEU A 33 -4.89 -10.99 1.01
C LEU A 33 -6.02 -11.67 1.79
N GLU A 34 -5.97 -11.65 3.12
CA GLU A 34 -7.05 -12.20 3.96
C GLU A 34 -8.40 -11.51 3.71
N LYS A 35 -8.45 -10.17 3.62
CA LYS A 35 -9.68 -9.40 3.36
C LYS A 35 -10.22 -9.54 1.94
N TYR A 36 -9.41 -10.01 0.99
CA TYR A 36 -9.84 -10.39 -0.36
C TYR A 36 -10.10 -11.90 -0.51
N GLY A 37 -9.93 -12.70 0.55
CA GLY A 37 -10.17 -14.15 0.53
C GLY A 37 -9.02 -14.98 -0.05
N LEU A 38 -7.83 -14.39 -0.20
CA LEU A 38 -6.63 -14.96 -0.81
C LEU A 38 -5.61 -15.45 0.23
N LYS A 39 -6.09 -15.88 1.41
CA LYS A 39 -5.25 -16.31 2.56
C LYS A 39 -4.29 -17.49 2.29
N HIS A 40 -4.43 -18.16 1.15
CA HIS A 40 -3.61 -19.30 0.73
C HIS A 40 -2.51 -18.93 -0.25
N GLU A 41 -2.49 -17.68 -0.72
CA GLU A 41 -1.43 -17.21 -1.61
C GLU A 41 -0.13 -16.96 -0.84
N ASP A 42 0.99 -17.12 -1.55
CA ASP A 42 2.30 -16.86 -1.00
C ASP A 42 2.51 -15.34 -0.85
N LEU A 43 2.86 -14.92 0.36
CA LEU A 43 3.17 -13.52 0.69
C LEU A 43 4.36 -13.01 -0.11
N GLN A 44 5.31 -13.88 -0.46
CA GLN A 44 6.52 -13.48 -1.20
C GLN A 44 6.23 -13.07 -2.65
N ASN A 45 5.06 -13.42 -3.19
CA ASN A 45 4.61 -12.99 -4.52
C ASN A 45 3.93 -11.62 -4.51
N HIS A 46 3.80 -10.99 -3.34
CA HIS A 46 3.07 -9.76 -3.14
C HIS A 46 3.95 -8.71 -2.47
N CYS A 47 3.77 -7.46 -2.87
CA CYS A 47 4.46 -6.34 -2.24
C CYS A 47 3.50 -5.16 -2.07
N LEU A 48 3.90 -4.21 -1.22
CA LEU A 48 3.15 -2.98 -1.02
C LEU A 48 3.86 -1.83 -1.74
N LEU A 49 3.15 -1.13 -2.61
CA LEU A 49 3.66 0.04 -3.32
C LEU A 49 3.25 1.33 -2.60
N GLN A 50 4.21 2.23 -2.42
CA GLN A 50 3.94 3.62 -2.09
C GLN A 50 3.87 4.44 -3.38
N ILE A 51 2.72 5.08 -3.59
CA ILE A 51 2.51 6.02 -4.69
C ILE A 51 2.70 7.44 -4.15
N VAL A 52 3.66 8.19 -4.69
CA VAL A 52 3.92 9.59 -4.34
C VAL A 52 3.44 10.48 -5.48
N ASN A 53 2.32 11.16 -5.26
CA ASN A 53 1.81 12.15 -6.19
C ASN A 53 2.46 13.51 -5.88
N PRO A 54 3.08 14.19 -6.88
CA PRO A 54 3.52 15.56 -6.69
C PRO A 54 2.30 16.47 -6.44
N PRO A 55 2.38 17.40 -5.47
CA PRO A 55 1.29 18.32 -5.19
C PRO A 55 0.96 19.18 -6.43
N GLY A 56 -0.32 19.22 -6.81
CA GLY A 56 -0.82 20.06 -7.91
C GLY A 56 -0.79 19.46 -9.31
N VAL A 57 -0.36 18.19 -9.48
CA VAL A 57 -0.33 17.52 -10.79
C VAL A 57 -1.58 16.63 -10.92
N GLN A 58 -2.42 16.88 -11.94
CA GLN A 58 -3.48 15.94 -12.34
C GLN A 58 -2.81 14.63 -12.77
N MET A 59 -3.46 13.48 -12.53
CA MET A 59 -2.92 12.15 -12.83
C MET A 59 -2.70 11.95 -14.34
N ASP A 60 -1.65 12.56 -14.88
CA ASP A 60 -1.04 12.16 -16.13
C ASP A 60 -0.04 11.05 -15.75
N ASN A 61 -0.16 9.86 -16.35
CA ASN A 61 0.66 8.68 -16.06
C ASN A 61 2.20 8.91 -16.17
N LYS A 62 2.64 10.10 -16.60
CA LYS A 62 4.03 10.48 -16.83
C LYS A 62 4.81 10.90 -15.57
N THR A 63 4.16 11.16 -14.43
CA THR A 63 4.84 11.75 -13.25
C THR A 63 4.58 11.01 -11.93
N ILE A 64 3.95 9.84 -11.99
CA ILE A 64 3.69 9.05 -10.78
C ILE A 64 5.00 8.37 -10.35
N LYS A 65 5.47 8.67 -9.14
CA LYS A 65 6.60 7.95 -8.53
C LYS A 65 6.07 6.80 -7.70
N GLU A 66 6.49 5.60 -8.05
CA GLU A 66 6.16 4.37 -7.34
C GLU A 66 7.40 3.86 -6.62
N ASN A 67 7.24 3.44 -5.36
CA ASN A 67 8.32 2.85 -4.58
C ASN A 67 7.82 1.57 -3.91
N ILE A 68 8.50 0.45 -4.14
CA ILE A 68 8.22 -0.81 -3.45
C ILE A 68 8.67 -0.68 -1.99
N LEU A 69 7.77 -0.95 -1.06
CA LEU A 69 8.11 -1.01 0.36
C LEU A 69 8.65 -2.40 0.70
N HIS A 70 9.80 -2.43 1.36
CA HIS A 70 10.34 -3.65 1.94
C HIS A 70 9.47 -4.14 3.10
N ASP A 71 9.48 -5.45 3.33
CA ASP A 71 8.63 -6.14 4.31
C ASP A 71 8.62 -5.53 5.71
N LYS A 72 9.77 -5.02 6.18
CA LYS A 72 9.96 -4.43 7.51
C LYS A 72 9.66 -2.93 7.59
N GLN A 73 9.40 -2.28 6.47
CA GLN A 73 9.06 -0.86 6.45
C GLN A 73 7.64 -0.65 6.94
N CYS A 74 7.40 0.43 7.69
CA CYS A 74 6.09 0.73 8.26
C CYS A 74 5.37 1.77 7.41
N PRO A 75 4.29 1.42 6.67
CA PRO A 75 3.70 2.32 5.69
C PRO A 75 3.11 3.59 6.32
N LEU A 76 2.47 3.49 7.49
CA LEU A 76 1.92 4.64 8.18
C LEU A 76 3.05 5.61 8.62
N ASN A 77 4.13 5.08 9.18
CA ASN A 77 5.28 5.90 9.58
C ASN A 77 5.91 6.61 8.38
N ILE A 78 6.05 5.94 7.23
CA ILE A 78 6.56 6.57 6.02
C ILE A 78 5.65 7.71 5.56
N CYS A 79 4.34 7.50 5.53
CA CYS A 79 3.37 8.53 5.14
C CYS A 79 3.44 9.76 6.06
N LEU A 80 3.55 9.55 7.38
CA LEU A 80 3.64 10.65 8.35
C LEU A 80 4.93 11.46 8.17
N ASN A 81 6.07 10.80 7.96
CA ASN A 81 7.36 11.49 7.78
C ASN A 81 7.47 12.19 6.41
N HIS A 82 6.77 11.72 5.38
CA HIS A 82 6.67 12.43 4.10
C HIS A 82 5.75 13.65 4.16
N ALA A 83 4.72 13.66 5.01
CA ALA A 83 3.84 14.82 5.17
C ALA A 83 4.49 16.00 5.91
N GLN A 84 5.61 15.78 6.59
CA GLN A 84 6.33 16.79 7.38
C GLN A 84 7.47 17.48 6.62
N LYS A 85 7.76 17.07 5.37
CA LYS A 85 8.73 17.71 4.48
C LYS A 85 8.02 18.54 3.42
#